data_AF-I4I1J8-F1
#
_entry.id   AF-I4I1J8-F1
#
_cell.length_a   1.000
_cell.length_b   1.000
_cell.length_c   1.000
_cell.angle_alpha   90.00
_cell.angle_beta   90.00
_cell.angle_gamma   90.00
#
_symmetry.space_group_name_H-M   'P 1'
#
loop_
_entity.id
_entity.type
_entity.pdbx_description
1 polymer ?
#
loop_
_entity_poly.entity_id
_entity_poly.type
_entity_poly.pdbx_seq_one_letter_code
_entity_poly.pdbx_strand_id
1 'polypeptide(L)'
;MADIDSIESAIYAVAAGADIVGTTLYGYTEATKQLQPPSFSFLEELVNNLSVPVICEGGISTPKEAKKALEFGAYSVVVGTAITGIDLKTTAFLQGILWKYS
;
A
#
# COMPACT_ATOMS: atom_id res chain seq x y z
N MET A 1 11.58 -9.82 3.96
CA MET A 1 10.35 -9.00 3.83
C MET A 1 9.18 -9.93 3.55
N ALA A 2 8.02 -9.66 4.17
CA ALA A 2 6.78 -10.38 3.92
C ALA A 2 5.67 -9.40 3.51
N ASP A 3 4.98 -9.71 2.42
CA ASP A 3 3.81 -8.95 1.96
C ASP A 3 2.56 -9.47 2.67
N ILE A 4 1.82 -8.55 3.30
CA ILE A 4 0.70 -8.90 4.19
C ILE A 4 -0.57 -8.15 3.80
N ASP A 5 -1.69 -8.70 4.24
CA ASP A 5 -3.04 -8.17 4.02
C ASP A 5 -3.82 -7.94 5.31
N SER A 6 -3.35 -8.45 6.46
CA SER A 6 -4.00 -8.30 7.76
C SER A 6 -2.97 -8.25 8.89
N ILE A 7 -3.42 -7.86 10.09
CA ILE A 7 -2.55 -7.84 11.27
C ILE A 7 -2.14 -9.26 11.68
N GLU A 8 -3.03 -10.25 11.49
CA GLU A 8 -2.76 -11.65 11.78
C GLU A 8 -1.68 -12.23 10.87
N SER A 9 -1.74 -11.94 9.55
CA SER A 9 -0.70 -12.38 8.61
C SER A 9 0.63 -11.69 8.89
N ALA A 10 0.62 -10.44 9.34
CA ALA A 10 1.82 -9.73 9.80
C ALA A 10 2.44 -10.35 11.05
N ILE A 11 1.65 -10.62 12.10
CA ILE A 11 2.13 -11.26 13.34
C ILE A 11 2.71 -12.65 13.02
N TYR A 12 2.03 -13.43 12.17
CA TYR A 12 2.52 -14.73 11.75
C TYR A 12 3.84 -14.62 11.00
N ALA A 13 3.96 -13.68 10.05
CA ALA A 13 5.19 -13.48 9.29
C ALA A 13 6.37 -13.08 10.18
N VAL A 14 6.16 -12.18 11.15
CA VAL A 14 7.19 -11.80 12.11
C VAL A 14 7.59 -12.98 12.99
N ALA A 15 6.62 -13.75 13.49
CA ALA A 15 6.91 -14.96 14.27
C ALA A 15 7.66 -16.03 13.46
N ALA A 16 7.45 -16.08 12.14
CA ALA A 16 8.18 -16.94 11.21
C ALA A 16 9.58 -16.40 10.83
N GLY A 17 9.97 -15.22 11.32
CA GLY A 17 11.30 -14.65 11.14
C GLY A 17 11.42 -13.62 10.02
N ALA A 18 10.32 -13.01 9.57
CA ALA A 18 10.40 -11.91 8.60
C ALA A 18 11.05 -10.66 9.22
N ASP A 19 12.13 -10.15 8.61
CA ASP A 19 12.83 -8.96 9.11
C ASP A 19 12.08 -7.64 8.85
N ILE A 20 11.10 -7.64 7.94
CA ILE A 20 10.36 -6.47 7.45
C ILE A 20 8.98 -6.95 6.99
N VAL A 21 7.94 -6.14 7.18
CA VAL A 21 6.61 -6.38 6.60
C VAL A 21 6.20 -5.25 5.66
N GLY A 22 5.44 -5.58 4.60
CA GLY A 22 4.91 -4.63 3.62
C GLY A 22 3.40 -4.75 3.46
N THR A 23 2.68 -3.63 3.37
CA THR A 23 1.21 -3.61 3.23
C THR A 23 0.70 -3.99 1.83
N THR A 24 1.57 -4.58 1.00
CA THR A 24 1.41 -4.80 -0.44
C THR A 24 0.13 -5.54 -0.82
N LEU A 25 -0.34 -6.48 0.00
CA LEU A 25 -1.52 -7.31 -0.31
C LEU A 25 -2.82 -6.75 0.30
N TYR A 26 -2.76 -5.68 1.09
CA TYR A 26 -3.95 -5.05 1.65
C TYR A 26 -4.85 -4.47 0.55
N GLY A 27 -6.05 -5.01 0.38
CA GLY A 27 -6.95 -4.66 -0.72
C GLY A 27 -6.83 -5.56 -1.95
N TYR A 28 -5.89 -6.51 -1.96
CA TYR A 28 -5.57 -7.35 -3.11
C TYR A 28 -5.79 -8.85 -2.87
N THR A 29 -6.33 -9.24 -1.72
CA THR A 29 -6.75 -10.62 -1.42
C THR A 29 -8.27 -10.74 -1.39
N GLU A 30 -8.82 -11.95 -1.55
CA GLU A 30 -10.28 -12.14 -1.49
C GLU A 30 -10.91 -11.66 -0.17
N ALA A 31 -10.18 -11.76 0.94
CA ALA A 31 -10.62 -11.31 2.25
C ALA A 31 -10.61 -9.79 2.40
N THR A 32 -9.74 -9.10 1.65
CA THR A 32 -9.51 -7.66 1.78
C THR A 32 -9.93 -6.84 0.57
N LYS A 33 -10.44 -7.46 -0.50
CA LYS A 33 -10.78 -6.79 -1.78
C LYS A 33 -11.74 -5.59 -1.69
N GLN A 34 -12.54 -5.51 -0.63
CA GLN A 34 -13.43 -4.39 -0.34
C GLN A 34 -12.71 -3.18 0.30
N LEU A 35 -11.49 -3.38 0.79
CA LEU A 35 -10.67 -2.36 1.43
C LEU A 35 -9.87 -1.60 0.36
N GLN A 36 -9.52 -0.35 0.68
CA GLN A 36 -8.81 0.54 -0.25
C GLN A 36 -7.41 0.85 0.29
N PRO A 37 -6.34 0.49 -0.44
CA PRO A 37 -4.99 0.93 -0.13
C PRO A 37 -4.73 2.35 -0.69
N PRO A 38 -3.85 3.14 -0.07
CA PRO A 38 -3.16 2.86 1.18
C PRO A 38 -4.12 3.08 2.37
N SER A 39 -3.99 2.24 3.40
CA SER A 39 -4.74 2.42 4.66
C SER A 39 -3.81 2.91 5.75
N PHE A 40 -3.94 4.19 6.13
CA PHE A 40 -3.11 4.80 7.18
C PHE A 40 -3.45 4.26 8.58
N SER A 41 -4.71 3.89 8.84
CA SER A 41 -5.09 3.26 10.11
C SER A 41 -4.52 1.86 10.23
N PHE A 42 -4.48 1.10 9.14
CA PHE A 42 -3.84 -0.22 9.12
C PHE A 42 -2.33 -0.11 9.27
N LEU A 43 -1.71 0.86 8.59
CA LEU A 43 -0.30 1.17 8.78
C LEU A 43 0.02 1.50 10.25
N GLU A 44 -0.76 2.37 10.88
CA GLU A 44 -0.61 2.73 12.29
C GLU A 44 -0.76 1.51 13.21
N GLU A 45 -1.74 0.65 12.95
CA GLU A 45 -1.92 -0.60 13.68
C GLU A 45 -0.68 -1.50 13.59
N LEU A 46 -0.12 -1.70 12.39
CA LEU A 46 1.09 -2.50 12.19
C LEU A 46 2.29 -1.90 12.92
N VAL A 47 2.53 -0.59 12.76
CA VAL A 47 3.65 0.11 13.40
C VAL A 47 3.58 0.02 14.93
N ASN A 48 2.37 0.05 15.51
CA ASN A 48 2.18 -0.04 16.95
C ASN A 48 2.28 -1.46 17.51
N ASN A 49 2.07 -2.50 16.70
CA ASN A 49 2.01 -3.89 17.17
C ASN A 49 3.22 -4.74 16.76
N LEU A 50 4.06 -4.28 15.83
CA LEU A 50 5.18 -5.06 15.32
C LEU A 50 6.53 -4.49 15.78
N SER A 51 7.48 -5.39 16.03
CA SER A 51 8.85 -5.02 16.41
C SER A 51 9.79 -4.83 15.21
N VAL A 52 9.33 -5.14 14.00
CA VAL A 52 10.11 -5.04 12.76
C VAL A 52 9.66 -3.83 11.93
N PRO A 53 10.52 -3.27 11.07
CA PRO A 53 10.14 -2.19 10.17
C PRO A 53 8.92 -2.52 9.30
N VAL A 54 8.01 -1.54 9.19
CA VAL A 54 6.84 -1.62 8.30
C VAL A 54 7.05 -0.74 7.08
N ILE A 55 6.91 -1.31 5.89
CA ILE A 55 6.94 -0.61 4.61
C ILE A 55 5.50 -0.36 4.16
N CYS A 56 5.18 0.91 3.89
CA CYS A 56 3.91 1.26 3.30
C CYS A 56 3.98 1.06 1.78
N GLU A 57 3.26 0.06 1.29
CA GLU A 57 3.19 -0.33 -0.12
C GLU A 57 1.73 -0.56 -0.53
N GLY A 58 1.40 -0.24 -1.79
CA GLY A 58 0.06 -0.37 -2.34
C GLY A 58 -0.73 0.95 -2.32
N GLY A 59 -1.35 1.29 -3.46
CA GLY A 59 -2.27 2.42 -3.58
C GLY A 59 -1.68 3.84 -3.49
N ILE A 60 -0.43 4.03 -3.05
CA ILE A 60 0.19 5.36 -2.95
C ILE A 60 0.22 6.04 -4.32
N SER A 61 -0.47 7.17 -4.44
CA SER A 61 -0.73 7.86 -5.70
C SER A 61 -0.11 9.26 -5.78
N THR A 62 0.19 9.88 -4.63
CA THR A 62 0.74 11.23 -4.56
C THR A 62 1.92 11.36 -3.58
N PRO A 63 2.81 12.37 -3.77
CA PRO A 63 3.85 12.68 -2.80
C PRO A 63 3.30 13.03 -1.40
N LYS A 64 2.10 13.61 -1.31
CA LYS A 64 1.44 13.94 -0.03
C LYS A 64 1.06 12.68 0.74
N GLU A 65 0.57 11.65 0.06
CA GLU A 65 0.27 10.34 0.66
C GLU A 65 1.55 9.64 1.11
N ALA A 66 2.62 9.67 0.31
CA ALA A 66 3.92 9.13 0.70
C ALA A 66 4.47 9.83 1.96
N LYS A 67 4.40 11.17 2.01
CA LYS A 67 4.78 11.94 3.21
C LYS A 67 3.95 11.51 4.42
N LYS A 68 2.63 11.37 4.24
CA LYS A 68 1.72 10.96 5.31
C LYS A 68 2.04 9.55 5.81
N ALA A 69 2.39 8.61 4.94
CA ALA A 69 2.80 7.27 5.37
C ALA A 69 4.04 7.30 6.27
N LEU A 70 5.04 8.13 5.93
CA LEU A 70 6.21 8.34 6.78
C LEU A 70 5.86 9.00 8.13
N GLU A 71 4.95 9.98 8.12
CA GLU A 71 4.44 10.61 9.36
C GLU A 71 3.68 9.63 10.26
N PHE A 72 3.09 8.58 9.68
CA PHE A 72 2.39 7.48 10.38
C PHE A 72 3.34 6.34 10.79
N GLY A 73 4.66 6.52 10.66
CA GLY A 73 5.67 5.61 11.18
C GLY A 73 6.12 4.51 10.21
N ALA A 74 5.73 4.56 8.93
CA ALA A 74 6.36 3.70 7.93
C ALA A 74 7.87 3.94 7.90
N TYR A 75 8.65 2.85 7.88
CA TYR A 75 10.11 2.92 7.71
C TYR A 75 10.49 3.43 6.31
N SER A 76 9.75 2.98 5.30
CA SER A 76 9.87 3.45 3.92
C SER A 76 8.53 3.31 3.19
N VAL A 77 8.45 3.93 2.01
CA VAL A 77 7.26 3.87 1.14
C VAL A 77 7.65 3.34 -0.24
N VAL A 78 6.91 2.36 -0.74
CA VAL A 78 7.07 1.83 -2.11
C VAL A 78 5.96 2.40 -3.00
N VAL A 79 6.37 2.97 -4.13
CA VAL A 79 5.45 3.62 -5.09
C VAL A 79 5.64 3.02 -6.47
N GLY A 80 4.63 2.26 -6.93
CA GLY A 80 4.61 1.63 -8.25
C GLY A 80 3.89 2.48 -9.30
N THR A 81 2.61 2.16 -9.56
CA THR A 81 1.76 2.73 -10.62
C THR A 81 1.82 4.25 -10.76
N ALA A 82 1.98 4.99 -9.65
CA ALA A 82 2.05 6.44 -9.71
C ALA A 82 3.29 6.98 -10.45
N ILE A 83 4.40 6.22 -10.45
CA ILE A 83 5.68 6.59 -11.06
C ILE A 83 5.94 5.77 -12.33
N THR A 84 5.79 4.44 -12.28
CA THR A 84 6.20 3.53 -13.36
C THR A 84 5.06 2.94 -14.19
N GLY A 85 3.80 3.12 -13.77
CA GLY A 85 2.61 2.60 -14.47
C GLY A 85 2.14 3.49 -15.64
N ILE A 86 3.03 3.73 -16.62
CA ILE A 86 2.79 4.69 -17.72
C ILE A 86 1.57 4.34 -18.59
N ASP A 87 1.28 3.05 -18.76
CA ASP A 87 0.12 2.52 -19.46
C ASP A 87 -1.19 2.89 -18.77
N LEU A 88 -1.26 2.73 -17.44
CA LEU A 88 -2.41 3.12 -16.63
C LEU A 88 -2.59 4.65 -16.61
N LYS A 89 -1.49 5.40 -16.54
CA LYS A 89 -1.53 6.87 -16.64
C LYS A 89 -2.08 7.31 -17.99
N THR A 90 -1.58 6.75 -19.08
CA THR A 90 -2.03 7.07 -20.44
C THR A 90 -3.51 6.72 -20.63
N THR A 91 -3.93 5.55 -20.12
CA THR A 91 -5.34 5.11 -20.16
C THR A 91 -6.25 6.09 -19.41
N ALA A 92 -5.85 6.56 -18.23
CA ALA A 92 -6.62 7.54 -17.46
C ALA A 92 -6.76 8.88 -18.22
N PHE A 93 -5.70 9.36 -18.88
CA PHE A 93 -5.78 10.54 -19.74
C PHE A 93 -6.74 10.35 -20.90
N LEU A 94 -6.67 9.19 -21.58
CA LEU A 94 -7.57 8.87 -22.69
C LEU A 94 -9.04 8.85 -22.24
N GLN A 95 -9.35 8.16 -21.14
CA GLN A 95 -10.70 8.12 -20.58
C GLN A 95 -11.20 9.52 -20.20
N GLY A 96 -10.32 10.36 -19.64
CA GLY A 96 -10.64 11.73 -19.25
C GLY A 96 -10.92 12.70 -20.41
N ILE A 97 -10.65 12.32 -21.66
CA ILE A 97 -10.96 13.14 -22.85
C ILE A 97 -12.01 12.50 -23.77
N LEU A 98 -12.24 11.19 -23.68
CA LEU A 98 -13.22 10.49 -24.51
C LEU A 98 -14.68 10.85 -24.18
N TRP A 99 -14.96 11.43 -23.00
CA TRP A 99 -16.28 11.98 -22.68
C TRP A 99 -16.76 13.03 -23.70
N LYS A 100 -15.84 13.68 -24.43
CA LYS A 100 -16.15 14.68 -25.46
C LYS A 100 -16.75 14.07 -26.74
N TYR A 101 -16.68 12.75 -26.88
CA TYR A 101 -17.13 12.00 -28.06
C TYR A 101 -18.29 11.03 -27.76
N SER A 102 -18.84 11.08 -26.53
CA SER A 102 -20.04 10.34 -26.11
C SER A 102 -21.24 11.28 -26.09
#